data_AF-A0A7X6LTK2-F1
#
_entry.id   AF-A0A7X6LTK2-F1
#
_cell.length_a   1.000
_cell.length_b   1.000
_cell.length_c   1.000
_cell.angle_alpha   90.00
_cell.angle_beta   90.00
_cell.angle_gamma   90.00
#
_symmetry.space_group_name_H-M   'P 1'
#
loop_
_entity.id
_entity.type
_entity.pdbx_description
1 polymer ?
#
loop_
_entity_poly.entity_id
_entity_poly.type
_entity_poly.pdbx_seq_one_letter_code
_entity_poly.pdbx_strand_id
1 'polypeptide(L)'
;MANPFSKGWKYLMQSFDSKIDQNADPKVQIQQAVAAAKEQHKAVSEHAANIIGNRNQLQMKMDRLIASQDDLQTKARTALQAADKASSAGDAQKAQEFNSAAEAIATQLVAVEQELEQTKQDFASAEQAAKEAQVKQQESESHLKEQLAQVSQLESQLNQARMQEQTATTMDSMNQFNDSDVPTLDGVRDKIERRYATALGQQELMEDSMTDRMAEIESGTSDVAAASRLDQIRASMAGELEAGPRDEAAPSDAEKESRD
;
A
#
# COMPACT_ATOMS: atom_id res chain seq x y z
N MET A 1 -5.11 -36.33 15.75
CA MET A 1 -6.51 -36.24 16.23
C MET A 1 -7.00 -34.84 15.96
N ALA A 2 -8.12 -34.69 15.26
CA ALA A 2 -8.62 -33.38 14.81
C ALA A 2 -9.37 -32.69 15.96
N ASN A 3 -8.87 -31.54 16.42
CA ASN A 3 -9.51 -30.75 17.46
C ASN A 3 -10.87 -30.20 16.98
N PRO A 4 -11.99 -30.54 17.62
CA PRO A 4 -13.32 -30.06 17.23
C PRO A 4 -13.55 -28.58 17.57
N PHE A 5 -12.71 -27.98 18.42
CA PHE A 5 -12.85 -26.58 18.85
C PHE A 5 -12.35 -25.54 17.82
N SER A 6 -11.38 -25.85 16.97
CA SER A 6 -10.87 -24.89 15.96
C SER A 6 -11.78 -24.77 14.74
N LYS A 7 -12.67 -25.74 14.53
CA LYS A 7 -13.68 -25.69 13.47
C LYS A 7 -14.83 -24.76 13.83
N GLY A 8 -15.27 -24.76 15.09
CA GLY A 8 -16.31 -23.84 15.58
C GLY A 8 -15.93 -22.37 15.43
N TRP A 9 -14.69 -21.99 15.76
CA TRP A 9 -14.21 -20.62 15.61
C TRP A 9 -14.08 -20.17 14.15
N LYS A 10 -13.69 -21.09 13.26
CA LYS A 10 -13.58 -20.82 11.83
C LYS A 10 -14.97 -20.62 11.18
N TYR A 11 -15.97 -21.40 11.59
CA TYR A 11 -17.36 -21.19 11.18
C TYR A 11 -17.98 -19.93 11.80
N LEU A 12 -17.62 -19.58 13.04
CA LEU A 12 -18.08 -18.35 13.68
C LEU A 12 -17.52 -17.11 12.97
N MET A 13 -16.21 -17.07 12.68
CA MET A 13 -15.61 -16.01 11.86
C MET A 13 -16.18 -15.99 10.44
N GLN A 14 -16.33 -17.14 9.78
CA GLN A 14 -16.89 -17.22 8.43
C GLN A 14 -18.38 -16.77 8.40
N SER A 15 -19.14 -17.00 9.48
CA SER A 15 -20.52 -16.53 9.59
C SER A 15 -20.64 -15.03 9.90
N PHE A 16 -19.62 -14.43 10.51
CA PHE A 16 -19.49 -12.98 10.68
C PHE A 16 -19.01 -12.30 9.38
N ASP A 17 -18.00 -12.87 8.72
CA ASP A 17 -17.41 -12.37 7.47
C ASP A 17 -18.44 -12.45 6.32
N SER A 18 -19.19 -13.55 6.23
CA SER A 18 -20.22 -13.74 5.18
C SER A 18 -21.50 -12.93 5.40
N LYS A 19 -21.74 -12.38 6.60
CA LYS A 19 -22.91 -11.52 6.90
C LYS A 19 -22.60 -10.03 6.92
N ILE A 20 -21.33 -9.64 7.03
CA ILE A 20 -20.91 -8.24 6.94
C ILE A 20 -20.82 -7.81 5.47
N ASP A 21 -20.39 -8.69 4.58
CA ASP A 21 -20.19 -8.34 3.16
C ASP A 21 -21.51 -8.40 2.34
N GLN A 22 -22.49 -9.22 2.74
CA GLN A 22 -23.76 -9.37 2.01
C GLN A 22 -24.80 -8.29 2.30
N ASN A 23 -24.53 -7.37 3.24
CA ASN A 23 -25.40 -6.24 3.56
C ASN A 23 -24.61 -4.94 3.73
N ALA A 24 -23.56 -4.76 2.92
CA ALA A 24 -22.87 -3.48 2.85
C ALA A 24 -23.87 -2.40 2.42
N ASP A 25 -24.04 -1.37 3.26
CA ASP A 25 -24.88 -0.21 2.95
C ASP A 25 -24.57 0.26 1.51
N PRO A 26 -25.58 0.47 0.64
CA PRO A 26 -25.36 0.93 -0.74
C PRO A 26 -24.42 2.14 -0.84
N LYS A 27 -24.38 2.99 0.19
CA LYS A 27 -23.44 4.11 0.29
C LYS A 27 -21.98 3.65 0.35
N VAL A 28 -21.68 2.60 1.12
CA VAL A 28 -20.31 2.04 1.23
C VAL A 28 -19.89 1.42 -0.10
N GLN A 29 -20.79 0.70 -0.77
CA GLN A 29 -20.50 0.10 -2.09
C GLN A 29 -20.20 1.18 -3.14
N ILE A 30 -20.98 2.28 -3.15
CA ILE A 30 -20.71 3.43 -4.02
C ILE A 30 -19.33 4.04 -3.75
N GLN A 31 -18.97 4.23 -2.48
CA GLN A 31 -17.65 4.76 -2.11
C GLN A 31 -16.50 3.84 -2.52
N GLN A 32 -16.66 2.53 -2.33
CA GLN A 32 -15.69 1.52 -2.78
C GLN A 32 -15.53 1.55 -4.31
N ALA A 33 -16.64 1.66 -5.06
CA ALA A 33 -16.59 1.78 -6.51
C ALA A 33 -15.83 3.03 -6.97
N VAL A 34 -16.05 4.18 -6.33
CA VAL A 34 -15.29 5.41 -6.60
C VAL A 34 -13.80 5.24 -6.30
N ALA A 35 -13.46 4.61 -5.18
CA ALA A 35 -12.08 4.37 -4.80
C ALA A 35 -11.38 3.47 -5.83
N ALA A 36 -12.02 2.36 -6.21
CA ALA A 36 -11.51 1.43 -7.21
C ALA A 36 -11.32 2.10 -8.59
N ALA A 37 -12.29 2.91 -9.03
CA ALA A 37 -12.20 3.66 -10.28
C ALA A 37 -11.02 4.64 -10.29
N LYS A 38 -10.83 5.38 -9.19
CA LYS A 38 -9.70 6.31 -9.03
C LYS A 38 -8.36 5.57 -9.00
N GLU A 39 -8.30 4.43 -8.33
CA GLU A 39 -7.10 3.58 -8.27
C GLU A 39 -6.73 3.04 -9.65
N GLN A 40 -7.71 2.56 -10.41
CA GLN A 40 -7.50 2.11 -11.78
C GLN A 40 -6.96 3.24 -12.67
N HIS A 41 -7.57 4.43 -12.61
CA HIS A 41 -7.08 5.59 -13.38
C HIS A 41 -5.66 6.00 -12.99
N LYS A 42 -5.35 5.96 -11.69
CA LYS A 42 -4.01 6.23 -11.19
C LYS A 42 -3.00 5.22 -11.75
N ALA A 43 -3.31 3.93 -11.74
CA ALA A 43 -2.44 2.89 -12.29
C ALA A 43 -2.20 3.08 -13.80
N VAL A 44 -3.24 3.42 -14.58
CA VAL A 44 -3.10 3.73 -16.01
C VAL A 44 -2.20 4.97 -16.21
N SER A 45 -2.39 6.00 -15.40
CA SER A 45 -1.61 7.24 -15.49
C SER A 45 -0.14 7.02 -15.11
N GLU A 46 0.15 6.24 -14.09
CA GLU A 46 1.52 5.88 -13.69
C GLU A 46 2.21 5.06 -14.79
N HIS A 47 1.50 4.09 -15.38
CA HIS A 47 2.03 3.32 -16.49
C HIS A 47 2.34 4.21 -17.71
N ALA A 48 1.42 5.12 -18.06
CA ALA A 48 1.63 6.07 -19.13
C ALA A 48 2.83 7.00 -18.86
N ALA A 49 2.97 7.49 -17.63
CA ALA A 49 4.10 8.32 -17.22
C ALA A 49 5.44 7.60 -17.40
N ASN A 50 5.53 6.31 -17.06
CA ASN A 50 6.74 5.52 -17.26
C ASN A 50 7.10 5.36 -18.74
N ILE A 51 6.11 5.08 -19.60
CA ILE A 51 6.32 4.94 -21.05
C ILE A 51 6.77 6.26 -21.67
N ILE A 52 6.08 7.36 -21.35
CA ILE A 52 6.42 8.71 -21.82
C ILE A 52 7.80 9.12 -21.31
N GLY A 53 8.12 8.77 -20.06
CA GLY A 53 9.44 8.99 -19.45
C GLY A 53 10.55 8.30 -20.22
N ASN A 54 10.38 7.03 -20.58
CA ASN A 54 11.35 6.29 -21.41
C ASN A 54 11.56 6.96 -22.77
N ARG A 55 10.47 7.36 -23.45
CA ARG A 55 10.56 8.12 -24.72
C ARG A 55 11.37 9.41 -24.56
N ASN A 56 11.14 10.17 -23.49
CA ASN A 56 11.88 11.41 -23.20
C ASN A 56 13.37 11.14 -22.93
N GLN A 57 13.70 10.06 -22.22
CA GLN A 57 15.08 9.65 -21.97
C GLN A 57 15.82 9.31 -23.26
N LEU A 58 15.17 8.57 -24.16
CA LEU A 58 15.71 8.27 -25.49
C LEU A 58 15.92 9.54 -26.32
N GLN A 59 14.98 10.49 -26.26
CA GLN A 59 15.14 11.80 -26.91
C GLN A 59 16.39 12.53 -26.42
N MET A 60 16.57 12.66 -25.10
CA MET A 60 17.75 13.32 -24.52
C MET A 60 19.06 12.58 -24.85
N LYS A 61 19.02 11.24 -24.92
CA LYS A 61 20.17 10.44 -25.35
C LYS A 61 20.52 10.75 -26.82
N MET A 62 19.52 10.76 -27.69
CA MET A 62 19.68 11.07 -29.11
C MET A 62 20.28 12.48 -29.30
N ASP A 63 19.78 13.49 -28.59
CA ASP A 63 20.29 14.87 -28.68
C ASP A 63 21.77 14.96 -28.27
N ARG A 64 22.18 14.23 -27.23
CA ARG A 64 23.59 14.15 -26.80
C ARG A 64 24.47 13.45 -27.84
N LEU A 65 23.98 12.39 -28.48
CA LEU A 65 24.72 11.67 -29.52
C LEU A 65 24.90 12.53 -30.77
N ILE A 66 23.88 13.30 -31.17
CA ILE A 66 23.97 14.27 -32.27
C ILE A 66 25.05 15.32 -31.96
N ALA A 67 25.03 15.90 -30.74
CA ALA A 67 26.06 16.87 -30.35
C ALA A 67 27.47 16.26 -30.35
N SER A 68 27.62 15.01 -29.90
CA SER A 68 28.90 14.30 -29.95
C SER A 68 29.36 14.00 -31.38
N GLN A 69 28.43 13.67 -32.28
CA GLN A 69 28.70 13.46 -33.71
C GLN A 69 29.28 14.75 -34.32
N ASP A 70 28.63 15.89 -34.08
CA ASP A 70 29.05 17.20 -34.61
C ASP A 70 30.45 17.62 -34.09
N ASP A 71 30.72 17.40 -32.80
CA ASP A 71 32.02 17.68 -32.20
C ASP A 71 33.13 16.79 -32.79
N LEU A 72 32.90 15.48 -32.92
CA LEU A 72 33.85 14.55 -33.51
C LEU A 72 34.10 14.86 -34.99
N GLN A 73 33.08 15.20 -35.76
CA GLN A 73 33.22 15.65 -37.15
C GLN A 73 34.07 16.92 -37.26
N THR A 74 33.86 17.87 -36.36
CA THR A 74 34.66 19.10 -36.30
C THR A 74 36.11 18.80 -35.98
N LYS A 75 36.38 17.99 -34.96
CA LYS A 75 37.74 17.56 -34.57
C LYS A 75 38.45 16.79 -35.69
N ALA A 76 37.76 15.87 -36.36
CA ALA A 76 38.31 15.12 -37.49
C ALA A 76 38.72 16.08 -38.62
N ARG A 77 37.86 17.04 -38.97
CA ARG A 77 38.17 18.05 -39.99
C ARG A 77 39.38 18.90 -39.60
N THR A 78 39.47 19.32 -38.35
CA THR A 78 40.62 20.09 -37.85
C THR A 78 41.92 19.28 -37.88
N ALA A 79 41.88 18.00 -37.48
CA ALA A 79 43.05 17.11 -37.53
C ALA A 79 43.56 16.92 -38.97
N LEU A 80 42.65 16.69 -39.93
CA LEU A 80 43.00 16.57 -41.35
C LEU A 80 43.60 17.88 -41.90
N GLN A 81 42.99 19.03 -41.58
CA GLN A 81 43.56 20.33 -41.97
C GLN A 81 44.94 20.58 -41.36
N ALA A 82 45.21 20.09 -40.15
CA ALA A 82 46.52 20.17 -39.53
C ALA A 82 47.53 19.23 -40.21
N ALA A 83 47.11 18.02 -40.59
CA ALA A 83 47.92 17.08 -41.36
C ALA A 83 48.34 17.67 -42.72
N ASP A 84 47.40 18.27 -43.45
CA ASP A 84 47.67 18.92 -44.75
C ASP A 84 48.67 20.08 -44.62
N LYS A 85 48.53 20.89 -43.57
CA LYS A 85 49.47 21.98 -43.26
C LYS A 85 50.86 21.46 -42.93
N ALA A 86 50.96 20.41 -42.11
CA ALA A 86 52.25 19.80 -41.78
C ALA A 86 52.92 19.17 -43.01
N SER A 87 52.13 18.49 -43.85
CA SER A 87 52.61 17.89 -45.10
C SER A 87 53.12 18.93 -46.09
N SER A 88 52.38 20.04 -46.27
CA SER A 88 52.80 21.14 -47.16
C SER A 88 54.01 21.92 -46.63
N ALA A 89 54.23 21.92 -45.31
CA ALA A 89 55.44 22.45 -44.68
C ALA A 89 56.65 21.49 -44.72
N GLY A 90 56.49 20.26 -45.26
CA GLY A 90 57.55 19.26 -45.33
C GLY A 90 57.80 18.49 -44.03
N ASP A 91 56.95 18.65 -43.02
CA ASP A 91 57.05 17.95 -41.73
C ASP A 91 56.25 16.63 -41.78
N ALA A 92 56.86 15.61 -42.39
CA ALA A 92 56.23 14.32 -42.62
C ALA A 92 55.82 13.59 -41.33
N GLN A 93 56.61 13.74 -40.27
CA GLN A 93 56.32 13.09 -38.98
C GLN A 93 55.06 13.69 -38.35
N LYS A 94 54.95 15.03 -38.27
CA LYS A 94 53.72 15.67 -37.75
C LYS A 94 52.49 15.37 -38.60
N ALA A 95 52.65 15.34 -39.92
CA ALA A 95 51.54 15.00 -40.82
C ALA A 95 51.00 13.60 -40.51
N GLN A 96 51.89 12.63 -40.27
CA GLN A 96 51.51 11.28 -39.89
C GLN A 96 50.81 11.23 -38.52
N GLU A 97 51.32 11.97 -37.52
CA GLU A 97 50.69 12.05 -36.20
C GLU A 97 49.25 12.59 -36.26
N PHE A 98 49.01 13.67 -37.01
CA PHE A 98 47.67 14.23 -37.20
C PHE A 98 46.74 13.31 -37.99
N ASN A 99 47.26 12.59 -38.99
CA ASN A 99 46.48 11.59 -39.71
C ASN A 99 46.05 10.44 -38.80
N SER A 100 46.94 9.90 -37.97
CA SER A 100 46.57 8.87 -37.00
C SER A 100 45.55 9.38 -35.97
N ALA A 101 45.64 10.65 -35.56
CA ALA A 101 44.62 11.26 -34.72
C ALA A 101 43.25 11.36 -35.42
N ALA A 102 43.23 11.74 -36.70
CA ALA A 102 42.02 11.79 -37.51
C ALA A 102 41.39 10.39 -37.67
N GLU A 103 42.18 9.35 -37.90
CA GLU A 103 41.72 7.95 -37.97
C GLU A 103 41.09 7.48 -36.65
N ALA A 104 41.70 7.83 -35.51
CA ALA A 104 41.15 7.52 -34.20
C ALA A 104 39.80 8.23 -33.95
N ILE A 105 39.70 9.51 -34.32
CA ILE A 105 38.44 10.28 -34.22
C ILE A 105 37.37 9.69 -35.15
N ALA A 106 37.73 9.30 -36.37
CA ALA A 106 36.80 8.68 -37.31
C ALA A 106 36.24 7.35 -36.77
N THR A 107 37.08 6.55 -36.10
CA THR A 107 36.63 5.32 -35.44
C THR A 107 35.61 5.60 -34.34
N GLN A 108 35.83 6.64 -33.53
CA GLN A 108 34.88 7.08 -32.50
C GLN A 108 33.58 7.62 -33.12
N LEU A 109 33.68 8.37 -34.22
CA LEU A 109 32.54 8.92 -34.94
C LEU A 109 31.62 7.79 -35.45
N VAL A 110 32.18 6.74 -36.06
CA VAL A 110 31.40 5.58 -36.52
C VAL A 110 30.67 4.91 -35.36
N ALA A 111 31.30 4.77 -34.19
CA ALA A 111 30.64 4.20 -33.02
C ALA A 111 29.46 5.06 -32.53
N VAL A 112 29.63 6.37 -32.48
CA VAL A 112 28.55 7.32 -32.12
C VAL A 112 27.42 7.28 -33.15
N GLU A 113 27.74 7.19 -34.44
CA GLU A 113 26.75 7.13 -35.52
C GLU A 113 25.92 5.84 -35.46
N GLN A 114 26.54 4.70 -35.15
CA GLN A 114 25.85 3.44 -34.93
C GLN A 114 24.92 3.50 -33.71
N GLU A 115 25.40 4.07 -32.60
CA GLU A 115 24.58 4.22 -31.39
C GLU A 115 23.42 5.21 -31.61
N LEU A 116 23.65 6.27 -32.39
CA LEU A 116 22.62 7.23 -32.76
C LEU A 116 21.54 6.57 -33.61
N GLU A 117 21.90 5.75 -34.58
CA GLU A 117 20.94 5.04 -35.43
C GLU A 117 20.11 4.04 -34.61
N GLN A 118 20.74 3.27 -33.72
CA GLN A 118 20.01 2.40 -32.80
C GLN A 118 19.05 3.20 -31.91
N THR A 119 19.51 4.32 -31.33
CA THR A 119 18.69 5.17 -30.46
C THR A 119 17.50 5.76 -31.21
N LYS A 120 17.63 6.10 -32.51
CA LYS A 120 16.51 6.56 -33.34
C LYS A 120 15.46 5.48 -33.53
N GLN A 121 15.86 4.24 -33.76
CA GLN A 121 14.93 3.11 -33.90
C GLN A 121 14.18 2.86 -32.59
N ASP A 122 14.91 2.83 -31.47
CA ASP A 122 14.32 2.68 -30.14
C ASP A 122 13.35 3.83 -29.83
N PHE A 123 13.75 5.07 -30.13
CA PHE A 123 12.91 6.26 -29.96
C PHE A 123 11.62 6.20 -30.79
N ALA A 124 11.68 5.78 -32.04
CA ALA A 124 10.51 5.64 -32.90
C ALA A 124 9.50 4.62 -32.32
N SER A 125 10.00 3.49 -31.81
CA SER A 125 9.15 2.50 -31.13
C SER A 125 8.53 3.05 -29.83
N ALA A 126 9.33 3.79 -29.04
CA ALA A 126 8.88 4.40 -27.80
C ALA A 126 7.87 5.55 -28.05
N GLU A 127 7.98 6.24 -29.18
CA GLU A 127 7.02 7.28 -29.59
C GLU A 127 5.64 6.67 -29.86
N GLN A 128 5.58 5.53 -30.55
CA GLN A 128 4.32 4.81 -30.78
C GLN A 128 3.70 4.35 -29.46
N ALA A 129 4.49 3.72 -28.60
CA ALA A 129 4.03 3.28 -27.28
C ALA A 129 3.53 4.46 -26.42
N ALA A 130 4.22 5.60 -26.46
CA ALA A 130 3.80 6.81 -25.73
C ALA A 130 2.48 7.38 -26.26
N LYS A 131 2.26 7.38 -27.59
CA LYS A 131 0.98 7.80 -28.20
C LYS A 131 -0.17 6.89 -27.74
N GLU A 132 0.03 5.57 -27.77
CA GLU A 132 -0.98 4.62 -27.30
C GLU A 132 -1.27 4.78 -25.80
N ALA A 133 -0.23 4.97 -24.99
CA ALA A 133 -0.38 5.20 -23.56
C ALA A 133 -1.15 6.49 -23.26
N GLN A 134 -0.92 7.56 -24.04
CA GLN A 134 -1.65 8.81 -23.92
C GLN A 134 -3.14 8.64 -24.28
N VAL A 135 -3.46 7.88 -25.34
CA VAL A 135 -4.85 7.55 -25.69
C VAL A 135 -5.52 6.78 -24.56
N LYS A 136 -4.90 5.72 -24.04
CA LYS A 136 -5.43 4.94 -22.91
C LYS A 136 -5.63 5.78 -21.65
N GLN A 137 -4.74 6.74 -21.40
CA GLN A 137 -4.89 7.68 -20.30
C GLN A 137 -6.13 8.57 -20.48
N GLN A 138 -6.35 9.10 -21.68
CA GLN A 138 -7.53 9.92 -22.01
C GLN A 138 -8.82 9.10 -21.89
N GLU A 139 -8.83 7.88 -22.41
CA GLU A 139 -9.97 6.95 -22.29
C GLU A 139 -10.27 6.63 -20.82
N SER A 140 -9.23 6.36 -20.02
CA SER A 140 -9.38 6.13 -18.59
C SER A 140 -9.94 7.36 -17.87
N GLU A 141 -9.51 8.57 -18.26
CA GLU A 141 -10.05 9.81 -17.71
C GLU A 141 -11.52 10.01 -18.05
N SER A 142 -11.93 9.75 -19.31
CA SER A 142 -13.35 9.83 -19.70
C SER A 142 -14.20 8.80 -18.96
N HIS A 143 -13.72 7.55 -18.86
CA HIS A 143 -14.42 6.51 -18.11
C HIS A 143 -14.55 6.84 -16.63
N LEU A 144 -13.50 7.39 -16.01
CA LEU A 144 -13.57 7.84 -14.62
C LEU A 144 -14.64 8.94 -14.46
N LYS A 145 -14.69 9.92 -15.37
CA LYS A 145 -15.70 10.98 -15.34
C LYS A 145 -17.12 10.42 -15.46
N GLU A 146 -17.34 9.49 -16.38
CA GLU A 146 -18.63 8.81 -16.57
C GLU A 146 -19.05 8.04 -15.31
N GLN A 147 -18.15 7.27 -14.71
CA GLN A 147 -18.41 6.52 -13.48
C GLN A 147 -18.73 7.45 -12.31
N LEU A 148 -17.99 8.55 -12.16
CA LEU A 148 -18.26 9.54 -11.11
C LEU A 148 -19.63 10.22 -11.29
N ALA A 149 -20.03 10.49 -12.53
CA ALA A 149 -21.36 11.04 -12.82
C ALA A 149 -22.48 10.04 -12.45
N GLN A 150 -22.33 8.76 -12.83
CA GLN A 150 -23.27 7.69 -12.47
C GLN A 150 -23.35 7.51 -10.95
N VAL A 151 -22.22 7.53 -10.26
CA VAL A 151 -22.17 7.48 -8.80
C VAL A 151 -22.94 8.65 -8.19
N SER A 152 -22.73 9.89 -8.65
CA SER A 152 -23.45 11.05 -8.14
C SER A 152 -24.98 10.91 -8.30
N GLN A 153 -25.42 10.34 -9.42
CA GLN A 153 -26.83 10.02 -9.65
C GLN A 153 -27.35 8.95 -8.68
N LEU A 154 -26.60 7.87 -8.46
CA LEU A 154 -26.95 6.81 -7.51
C LEU A 154 -27.00 7.33 -6.07
N GLU A 155 -26.07 8.20 -5.66
CA GLU A 155 -26.08 8.84 -4.35
C GLU A 155 -27.33 9.71 -4.15
N SER A 156 -27.71 10.48 -5.18
CA SER A 156 -28.94 11.29 -5.15
C SER A 156 -30.19 10.42 -4.96
N GLN A 157 -30.30 9.32 -5.73
CA GLN A 157 -31.40 8.36 -5.62
C GLN A 157 -31.44 7.69 -4.25
N LEU A 158 -30.28 7.26 -3.74
CA LEU A 158 -30.15 6.66 -2.42
C LEU A 158 -30.57 7.63 -1.31
N ASN A 159 -30.20 8.90 -1.42
CA ASN A 159 -30.61 9.94 -0.46
C ASN A 159 -32.13 10.18 -0.52
N GLN A 160 -32.73 10.18 -1.72
CA GLN A 160 -34.17 10.29 -1.88
C GLN A 160 -34.91 9.09 -1.26
N ALA A 161 -34.43 7.87 -1.51
CA ALA A 161 -35.00 6.65 -0.92
C ALA A 161 -34.92 6.68 0.62
N ARG A 162 -33.76 7.03 1.18
CA ARG A 162 -33.59 7.17 2.64
C ARG A 162 -34.53 8.22 3.24
N MET A 163 -34.76 9.34 2.56
CA MET A 163 -35.70 10.36 3.05
C MET A 163 -37.13 9.80 3.11
N GLN A 164 -37.55 9.02 2.10
CA GLN A 164 -38.85 8.37 2.09
C GLN A 164 -38.96 7.29 3.19
N GLU A 165 -37.92 6.46 3.37
CA GLU A 165 -37.85 5.48 4.46
C GLU A 165 -37.92 6.14 5.83
N GLN A 166 -37.19 7.23 6.04
CA GLN A 166 -37.22 7.98 7.29
C GLN A 166 -38.60 8.61 7.54
N THR A 167 -39.24 9.15 6.50
CA THR A 167 -40.60 9.71 6.59
C THR A 167 -41.62 8.63 6.91
N ALA A 168 -41.54 7.47 6.24
CA ALA A 168 -42.41 6.32 6.49
C ALA A 168 -42.22 5.76 7.91
N THR A 169 -40.96 5.61 8.36
CA THR A 169 -40.64 5.18 9.74
C THR A 169 -41.18 6.18 10.77
N THR A 170 -41.07 7.48 10.49
CA THR A 170 -41.62 8.52 11.37
C THR A 170 -43.16 8.43 11.41
N MET A 171 -43.82 8.25 10.26
CA MET A 171 -45.27 8.10 10.19
C MET A 171 -45.77 6.80 10.85
N ASP A 172 -45.04 5.69 10.68
CA ASP A 172 -45.32 4.41 11.35
C ASP A 172 -45.19 4.54 12.87
N SER A 173 -44.11 5.21 13.34
CA SER A 173 -43.97 5.52 14.77
C SER A 173 -45.13 6.38 15.28
N MET A 174 -45.57 7.38 14.51
CA MET A 174 -46.73 8.23 14.85
C MET A 174 -48.05 7.45 14.86
N ASN A 175 -48.25 6.51 13.94
CA ASN A 175 -49.42 5.63 13.91
C ASN A 175 -49.43 4.63 15.06
N GLN A 176 -48.26 4.13 15.47
CA GLN A 176 -48.10 3.31 16.68
C GLN A 176 -48.42 4.10 17.97
N PHE A 177 -48.33 5.44 17.94
CA PHE A 177 -48.81 6.32 19.03
C PHE A 177 -50.30 6.70 18.90
N ASN A 178 -50.94 6.52 17.74
CA ASN A 178 -52.36 6.83 17.50
C ASN A 178 -53.28 5.59 17.56
N ASP A 179 -52.73 4.37 17.52
CA ASP A 179 -53.46 3.19 17.97
C ASP A 179 -53.58 3.26 19.50
N SER A 180 -54.77 3.00 20.02
CA SER A 180 -55.22 3.45 21.35
C SER A 180 -54.64 2.67 22.53
N ASP A 181 -53.33 2.46 22.56
CA ASP A 181 -52.60 1.90 23.71
C ASP A 181 -51.84 3.02 24.43
N VAL A 182 -52.61 3.89 25.07
CA VAL A 182 -52.11 4.57 26.27
C VAL A 182 -51.65 3.45 27.20
N PRO A 183 -50.37 3.40 27.65
CA PRO A 183 -49.92 2.32 28.52
C PRO A 183 -50.86 2.21 29.71
N THR A 184 -51.68 1.17 29.75
CA THR A 184 -52.49 0.89 30.92
C THR A 184 -51.52 0.64 32.07
N LEU A 185 -51.90 1.03 33.29
CA LEU A 185 -51.07 0.75 34.46
C LEU A 185 -50.74 -0.74 34.57
N ASP A 186 -51.59 -1.61 34.02
CA ASP A 186 -51.35 -3.05 33.89
C ASP A 186 -50.25 -3.39 32.86
N GLY A 187 -50.20 -2.76 31.68
CA GLY A 187 -49.11 -2.99 30.72
C GLY A 187 -47.74 -2.52 31.23
N VAL A 188 -47.71 -1.44 32.02
CA VAL A 188 -46.49 -0.99 32.73
C VAL A 188 -46.13 -1.98 33.84
N ARG A 189 -47.12 -2.47 34.60
CA ARG A 189 -46.94 -3.49 35.63
C ARG A 189 -46.35 -4.77 35.05
N ASP A 190 -46.89 -5.28 33.95
CA ASP A 190 -46.36 -6.47 33.26
C ASP A 190 -44.91 -6.28 32.80
N LYS A 191 -44.54 -5.07 32.35
CA LYS A 191 -43.18 -4.77 31.91
C LYS A 191 -42.20 -4.68 33.08
N ILE A 192 -42.66 -4.15 34.22
CA ILE A 192 -41.91 -4.13 35.48
C ILE A 192 -41.77 -5.56 36.02
N GLU A 193 -42.85 -6.34 36.07
CA GLU A 193 -42.84 -7.73 36.51
C GLU A 193 -41.94 -8.59 35.62
N ARG A 194 -41.94 -8.37 34.30
CA ARG A 194 -41.04 -9.06 33.36
C ARG A 194 -39.57 -8.67 33.59
N ARG A 195 -39.27 -7.39 33.80
CA ARG A 195 -37.90 -6.94 34.15
C ARG A 195 -37.47 -7.47 35.51
N TYR A 196 -38.38 -7.53 36.47
CA TYR A 196 -38.13 -8.06 37.81
C TYR A 196 -37.88 -9.57 37.75
N ALA A 197 -38.67 -10.32 36.99
CA ALA A 197 -38.46 -11.75 36.74
C ALA A 197 -37.15 -12.02 35.97
N THR A 198 -36.79 -11.20 34.97
CA THR A 198 -35.48 -11.30 34.31
C THR A 198 -34.33 -11.03 35.27
N ALA A 199 -34.47 -10.05 36.17
CA ALA A 199 -33.44 -9.76 37.17
C ALA A 199 -33.33 -10.86 38.24
N LEU A 200 -34.46 -11.43 38.69
CA LEU A 200 -34.49 -12.59 39.59
C LEU A 200 -33.87 -13.83 38.92
N GLY A 201 -34.21 -14.09 37.66
CA GLY A 201 -33.61 -15.20 36.90
C GLY A 201 -32.11 -14.99 36.67
N GLN A 202 -31.64 -13.75 36.51
CA GLN A 202 -30.20 -13.45 36.47
C GLN A 202 -29.52 -13.63 37.85
N GLN A 203 -30.24 -13.43 38.95
CA GLN A 203 -29.75 -13.76 40.30
C GLN A 203 -29.74 -15.26 40.57
N GLU A 204 -30.75 -16.02 40.14
CA GLU A 204 -30.76 -17.49 40.19
C GLU A 204 -29.63 -18.07 39.34
N LEU A 205 -29.35 -17.51 38.14
CA LEU A 205 -28.19 -17.91 37.33
C LEU A 205 -26.85 -17.56 37.99
N MET A 206 -26.78 -16.50 38.81
CA MET A 206 -25.58 -16.19 39.61
C MET A 206 -25.44 -17.11 40.84
N GLU A 207 -26.54 -17.50 41.48
CA GLU A 207 -26.53 -18.51 42.57
C GLU A 207 -26.19 -19.92 42.03
N ASP A 208 -26.72 -20.30 40.87
CA ASP A 208 -26.44 -21.60 40.23
C ASP A 208 -24.98 -21.62 39.74
N SER A 209 -24.47 -20.53 39.16
CA SER A 209 -23.05 -20.42 38.79
C SER A 209 -22.07 -20.27 39.96
N MET A 210 -22.52 -19.82 41.14
CA MET A 210 -21.73 -19.88 42.39
C MET A 210 -21.77 -21.28 43.02
N THR A 211 -22.90 -21.96 42.96
CA THR A 211 -23.09 -23.32 43.49
C THR A 211 -22.35 -24.35 42.63
N ASP A 212 -22.40 -24.22 41.30
CA ASP A 212 -21.58 -25.02 40.36
C ASP A 212 -20.08 -24.72 40.53
N ARG A 213 -19.70 -23.45 40.74
CA ARG A 213 -18.30 -23.11 41.08
C ARG A 213 -17.86 -23.66 42.43
N MET A 214 -18.74 -23.82 43.42
CA MET A 214 -18.39 -24.47 44.70
C MET A 214 -18.29 -25.99 44.57
N ALA A 215 -19.16 -26.64 43.79
CA ALA A 215 -19.11 -28.08 43.53
C ALA A 215 -17.90 -28.50 42.67
N GLU A 216 -17.46 -27.64 41.76
CA GLU A 216 -16.25 -27.86 40.95
C GLU A 216 -14.96 -27.64 41.76
N ILE A 217 -14.97 -26.74 42.76
CA ILE A 217 -13.81 -26.47 43.65
C ILE A 217 -13.58 -27.60 44.66
N GLU A 218 -14.61 -28.38 45.03
CA GLU A 218 -14.48 -29.44 46.05
C GLU A 218 -14.09 -30.83 45.48
N SER A 219 -14.10 -31.02 44.15
CA SER A 219 -13.88 -32.34 43.53
C SER A 219 -12.73 -32.48 42.53
N GLY A 220 -12.01 -31.41 42.15
CA GLY A 220 -10.80 -31.63 41.35
C GLY A 220 -10.06 -30.38 40.93
N THR A 221 -8.85 -30.20 41.47
CA THR A 221 -7.58 -29.80 40.78
C THR A 221 -6.60 -29.04 41.70
N SER A 222 -6.31 -29.56 42.90
CA SER A 222 -5.20 -29.05 43.72
C SER A 222 -3.80 -29.41 43.18
N ASP A 223 -3.66 -30.36 42.25
CA ASP A 223 -2.34 -30.98 41.99
C ASP A 223 -1.66 -30.66 40.65
N VAL A 224 -2.35 -30.00 39.70
CA VAL A 224 -1.74 -29.69 38.37
C VAL A 224 -1.23 -28.24 38.26
N ALA A 225 -1.84 -27.29 38.98
CA ALA A 225 -1.44 -25.87 38.92
C ALA A 225 -0.21 -25.54 39.79
N ALA A 226 0.12 -26.37 40.78
CA ALA A 226 1.28 -26.15 41.66
C ALA A 226 2.61 -26.54 41.00
N ALA A 227 2.64 -27.65 40.24
CA ALA A 227 3.85 -28.14 39.56
C ALA A 227 4.33 -27.16 38.47
N SER A 228 3.43 -26.66 37.64
CA SER A 228 3.77 -25.72 36.55
C SER A 228 4.22 -24.35 37.06
N ARG A 229 3.86 -23.96 38.29
CA ARG A 229 4.25 -22.69 38.90
C ARG A 229 5.59 -22.79 39.64
N LEU A 230 5.92 -23.95 40.19
CA LEU A 230 7.23 -24.26 40.77
C LEU A 230 8.34 -24.33 39.71
N ASP A 231 8.06 -24.87 38.53
CA ASP A 231 9.04 -24.92 37.43
C ASP A 231 9.31 -23.53 36.81
N GLN A 232 8.30 -22.66 36.76
CA GLN A 232 8.47 -21.26 36.32
C GLN A 232 9.31 -20.43 37.29
N ILE A 233 9.14 -20.63 38.61
CA ILE A 233 9.94 -19.96 39.65
C ILE A 233 11.39 -20.46 39.62
N ARG A 234 11.61 -21.75 39.34
CA ARG A 234 12.97 -22.32 39.27
C ARG A 234 13.70 -21.85 38.00
N ALA A 235 12.98 -21.68 36.88
CA ALA A 235 13.51 -21.12 35.64
C ALA A 235 13.82 -19.61 35.76
N SER A 236 12.99 -18.84 36.47
CA SER A 236 13.25 -17.40 36.67
C SER A 236 14.47 -17.15 37.56
N MET A 237 14.71 -17.99 38.58
CA MET A 237 15.90 -17.84 39.43
C MET A 237 17.22 -18.26 38.77
N ALA A 238 17.20 -19.10 37.73
CA ALA A 238 18.40 -19.50 36.99
C ALA A 238 18.85 -18.44 35.96
N GLY A 239 17.91 -17.66 35.41
CA GLY A 239 18.20 -16.59 34.44
C GLY A 239 18.77 -15.31 35.03
N GLU A 240 18.59 -15.07 36.34
CA GLU A 240 19.08 -13.86 37.03
C GLU A 240 20.49 -14.00 37.65
N LEU A 241 21.16 -15.14 37.46
CA LEU A 241 22.54 -15.39 37.93
C LEU A 241 23.61 -15.48 36.82
N GLU A 242 23.24 -15.41 35.53
CA GLU A 242 24.19 -15.44 34.40
C GLU A 242 24.33 -14.12 33.61
N ALA A 243 23.53 -13.08 33.87
CA ALA A 243 23.63 -11.79 33.20
C ALA A 243 24.38 -10.74 34.04
N GLY A 244 25.67 -10.99 34.29
CA GLY A 244 26.60 -9.94 34.73
C GLY A 244 26.97 -9.02 33.55
N PRO A 245 27.07 -7.69 33.73
CA PRO A 245 27.48 -6.79 32.66
C PRO A 245 28.99 -6.91 32.42
N ARG A 246 29.39 -7.30 31.20
CA ARG A 246 30.73 -7.10 30.65
C ARG A 246 30.64 -6.14 29.47
N ASP A 247 31.01 -4.90 29.77
CA ASP A 247 31.98 -4.06 29.06
C ASP A 247 32.01 -4.09 27.51
N GLU A 248 31.75 -2.94 26.89
CA GLU A 248 32.63 -2.36 25.85
C GLU A 248 32.04 -1.03 25.32
N ALA A 249 32.73 0.09 25.60
CA ALA A 249 32.97 1.18 24.64
C ALA A 249 33.91 2.23 25.25
N ALA A 250 35.17 2.23 24.81
CA ALA A 250 36.13 3.34 24.92
C ALA A 250 36.20 4.07 23.54
N PRO A 251 36.97 5.16 23.32
CA PRO A 251 37.73 6.02 24.24
C PRO A 251 37.54 7.55 23.97
N SER A 252 38.01 8.42 24.88
CA SER A 252 38.79 9.62 24.51
C SER A 252 39.44 10.29 25.73
N ASP A 253 40.76 10.39 25.65
CA ASP A 253 41.64 11.49 26.03
C ASP A 253 41.75 12.04 27.47
N ALA A 254 43.00 11.93 27.93
CA ALA A 254 43.81 12.96 28.59
C ALA A 254 43.31 13.53 29.93
N GLU A 255 44.12 13.41 30.98
CA GLU A 255 45.24 14.35 31.22
C GLU A 255 45.72 14.29 32.69
N LYS A 256 47.04 14.13 32.84
CA LYS A 256 47.91 14.60 33.94
C LYS A 256 47.69 14.09 35.37
N GLU A 257 48.55 13.13 35.67
CA GLU A 257 49.12 12.83 36.97
C GLU A 257 49.97 14.02 37.49
N SER A 258 49.66 14.47 38.70
CA SER A 258 50.50 15.38 39.50
C SER A 258 50.61 14.81 40.91
N ARG A 259 51.84 14.55 41.36
CA ARG A 259 52.34 14.55 42.75
C ARG A 259 51.70 13.50 43.69
N ASP A 260 52.44 12.73 44.48
CA ASP A 260 53.72 12.92 45.19
C ASP A 260 54.42 11.57 45.40
#